data_AF-A0A392QI22-F1
#
_entry.id   AF-A0A392QI22-F1
#
_cell.length_a   1.000
_cell.length_b   1.000
_cell.length_c   1.000
_cell.angle_alpha   90.00
_cell.angle_beta   90.00
_cell.angle_gamma   90.00
#
_symmetry.space_group_name_H-M   'P 1'
#
loop_
_entity.id
_entity.type
_entity.pdbx_description
1 polymer ?
#
loop_
_entity_poly.entity_id
_entity_poly.type
_entity_poly.pdbx_seq_one_letter_code
_entity_poly.pdbx_strand_id
1 'polypeptide(L)'
;MASSSSIPETSSSVHVENPLNPLNLPPIATLGKSLIISGNVMNFNICTLKLHPERMVDFESLKANDFDIEDLFVKQGWKRYFEMLNGPIYSKLVKDFWMKAQVYVELSARLEEVLVRKDPSLKGKSREEMGLSAFNGTVIKSVLAGIEITISRAHLAKLLNVEDSGLNISEFKHEDYY
;
A
#
# COMPACT_ATOMS: atom_id res chain seq x y z
N MET A 1 -27.67 -51.04 15.45
CA MET A 1 -26.19 -51.04 15.46
C MET A 1 -25.73 -50.64 14.08
N ALA A 2 -25.28 -49.41 13.91
CA ALA A 2 -24.73 -48.92 12.66
C ALA A 2 -23.42 -48.22 13.01
N SER A 3 -22.31 -48.84 12.63
CA SER A 3 -20.97 -48.26 12.71
C SER A 3 -20.76 -47.41 11.46
N SER A 4 -20.54 -46.11 11.63
CA SER A 4 -19.99 -45.26 10.58
C SER A 4 -18.64 -44.71 11.04
N SER A 5 -17.62 -45.18 10.34
CA SER A 5 -16.22 -44.81 10.44
C SER A 5 -16.02 -43.35 10.03
N SER A 6 -15.26 -42.61 10.83
CA SER A 6 -14.78 -41.26 10.57
C SER A 6 -13.60 -41.27 9.59
N ILE A 7 -13.62 -40.37 8.61
CA ILE A 7 -12.45 -39.97 7.81
C ILE A 7 -12.13 -38.52 8.22
N PRO A 8 -10.87 -38.17 8.56
CA PRO A 8 -10.50 -36.79 8.84
C PRO A 8 -10.20 -36.07 7.52
N GLU A 9 -11.01 -35.06 7.17
CA GLU A 9 -10.67 -34.13 6.11
C GLU A 9 -9.52 -33.23 6.59
N THR A 10 -8.32 -33.53 6.09
CA THR A 10 -7.19 -32.62 6.19
C THR A 10 -7.41 -31.52 5.14
N SER A 11 -7.97 -30.40 5.56
CA SER A 11 -8.06 -29.18 4.73
C SER A 11 -6.66 -28.62 4.52
N SER A 12 -5.96 -29.16 3.53
CA SER A 12 -4.80 -28.51 2.95
C SER A 12 -5.32 -27.31 2.16
N SER A 13 -5.14 -26.11 2.71
CA SER A 13 -5.44 -24.88 1.98
C SER A 13 -4.53 -24.80 0.76
N VAL A 14 -5.06 -25.20 -0.39
CA VAL A 14 -4.39 -25.08 -1.68
C VAL A 14 -4.10 -23.60 -1.89
N HIS A 15 -2.82 -23.26 -1.97
CA HIS A 15 -2.36 -21.92 -2.33
C HIS A 15 -2.76 -21.70 -3.79
N VAL A 16 -3.92 -21.08 -4.00
CA VAL A 16 -4.37 -20.69 -5.35
C VAL A 16 -3.55 -19.48 -5.75
N GLU A 17 -2.51 -19.69 -6.56
CA GLU A 17 -1.90 -18.60 -7.32
C GLU A 17 -3.00 -17.98 -8.20
N ASN A 18 -3.45 -16.79 -7.82
CA ASN A 18 -4.40 -16.03 -8.61
C ASN A 18 -3.64 -15.42 -9.81
N PRO A 19 -3.90 -15.86 -11.07
CA PRO A 19 -3.20 -15.35 -12.24
C PRO A 19 -3.42 -13.84 -12.49
N LEU A 20 -4.37 -13.21 -11.79
CA LEU A 20 -4.64 -11.77 -11.83
C LEU A 20 -3.82 -10.97 -10.80
N ASN A 21 -2.92 -11.60 -10.05
CA ASN A 21 -2.02 -10.93 -9.13
C ASN A 21 -0.55 -11.07 -9.56
N PRO A 22 -0.11 -10.34 -10.60
CA PRO A 22 1.26 -10.40 -11.10
C PRO A 22 2.32 -9.91 -10.08
N LEU A 23 1.88 -9.41 -8.93
CA LEU A 23 2.74 -8.81 -7.92
C LEU A 23 3.12 -9.78 -6.79
N ASN A 24 2.44 -10.93 -6.64
CA ASN A 24 2.53 -11.80 -5.46
C ASN A 24 2.34 -11.04 -4.12
N LEU A 25 1.60 -9.92 -4.16
CA LEU A 25 1.29 -9.07 -3.00
C LEU A 25 -0.22 -8.97 -2.83
N PRO A 26 -0.75 -8.68 -1.63
CA PRO A 26 -2.18 -8.44 -1.48
C PRO A 26 -2.69 -7.39 -2.50
N PRO A 27 -3.88 -7.56 -3.10
CA PRO A 27 -4.40 -6.56 -4.02
C PRO A 27 -4.46 -5.17 -3.37
N ILE A 28 -4.04 -4.14 -4.11
CA ILE A 28 -4.11 -2.74 -3.64
C ILE A 28 -5.55 -2.31 -3.39
N ALA A 29 -6.49 -2.83 -4.18
CA ALA A 29 -7.91 -2.53 -4.09
C ALA A 29 -8.70 -3.77 -3.65
N THR A 30 -9.56 -3.60 -2.64
CA THR A 30 -10.46 -4.66 -2.19
C THR A 30 -11.75 -4.64 -3.02
N LEU A 31 -11.79 -5.42 -4.09
CA LEU A 31 -12.97 -5.57 -4.96
C LEU A 31 -13.92 -6.65 -4.43
N GLY A 32 -15.23 -6.50 -4.67
CA GLY A 32 -16.25 -7.49 -4.30
C GLY A 32 -16.85 -7.35 -2.90
N LYS A 33 -16.43 -6.36 -2.12
CA LYS A 33 -17.12 -5.93 -0.89
C LYS A 33 -18.10 -4.79 -1.20
N SER A 34 -19.05 -4.55 -0.29
CA SER A 34 -19.92 -3.38 -0.35
C SER A 34 -19.10 -2.09 -0.37
N LEU A 35 -19.52 -1.10 -1.16
CA LEU A 35 -18.87 0.20 -1.24
C LEU A 35 -18.91 0.89 0.13
N ILE A 36 -17.78 1.47 0.52
CA ILE A 36 -17.63 2.15 1.81
C ILE A 36 -17.87 3.65 1.60
N ILE A 37 -18.81 4.22 2.35
CA ILE A 37 -18.93 5.66 2.47
C ILE A 37 -17.94 6.11 3.53
N SER A 38 -16.89 6.82 3.11
CA SER A 38 -15.88 7.39 4.00
C SER A 38 -15.80 8.90 3.82
N GLY A 39 -15.70 9.60 4.96
CA GLY A 39 -15.47 11.04 4.99
C GLY A 39 -14.03 11.41 4.59
N ASN A 40 -13.75 12.70 4.49
CA ASN A 40 -12.39 13.18 4.33
C ASN A 40 -11.65 13.10 5.66
N VAL A 41 -10.42 12.62 5.62
CA VAL A 41 -9.49 12.64 6.76
C VAL A 41 -8.89 14.06 6.89
N MET A 42 -8.63 14.69 5.75
CA MET A 42 -8.13 16.07 5.70
C MET A 42 -9.27 17.09 5.86
N ASN A 43 -9.00 18.16 6.60
CA ASN A 43 -9.98 19.19 6.97
C ASN A 43 -9.98 20.44 6.08
N PHE A 44 -9.36 20.39 4.90
CA PHE A 44 -9.34 21.50 3.96
C PHE A 44 -10.12 21.18 2.68
N ASN A 45 -10.48 22.20 1.90
CA ASN A 45 -11.23 22.00 0.66
C ASN A 45 -10.32 21.38 -0.42
N ILE A 46 -10.82 20.39 -1.16
CA ILE A 46 -10.05 19.73 -2.23
C ILE A 46 -9.50 20.72 -3.29
N CYS A 47 -10.19 21.84 -3.52
CA CYS A 47 -9.76 22.88 -4.45
C CYS A 47 -8.50 23.64 -3.97
N THR A 48 -8.17 23.61 -2.67
CA THR A 48 -6.96 24.24 -2.15
C THR A 48 -5.71 23.37 -2.35
N LEU A 49 -5.87 22.08 -2.65
CA LEU A 49 -4.75 21.19 -2.95
C LEU A 49 -4.09 21.59 -4.27
N LYS A 50 -2.80 21.96 -4.18
CA LYS A 50 -1.93 22.18 -5.33
C LYS A 50 -1.06 20.95 -5.52
N LEU A 51 -1.08 20.38 -6.72
CA LEU A 51 -0.18 19.31 -7.09
C LEU A 51 1.09 19.90 -7.68
N HIS A 52 2.23 19.40 -7.23
CA HIS A 52 3.53 19.72 -7.79
C HIS A 52 4.05 18.48 -8.51
N PRO A 53 3.73 18.31 -9.80
CA PRO A 53 4.28 17.21 -10.58
C PRO A 53 5.79 17.43 -10.76
N GLU A 54 6.57 16.36 -10.66
CA GLU A 54 7.98 16.39 -11.04
C GLU A 54 8.13 16.62 -12.54
N ARG A 55 9.29 17.12 -12.94
CA ARG A 55 9.59 17.35 -14.36
C ARG A 55 9.91 16.01 -15.03
N MET A 56 9.35 15.83 -16.22
CA MET A 56 9.70 14.70 -17.08
C MET A 56 11.20 14.73 -17.41
N VAL A 57 11.79 13.56 -17.52
CA VAL A 57 13.18 13.38 -17.92
C VAL A 57 13.21 12.86 -19.34
N ASP A 58 13.77 13.68 -20.23
CA ASP A 58 13.95 13.37 -21.65
C ASP A 58 15.43 13.03 -21.91
N PHE A 59 15.76 11.75 -21.84
CA PHE A 59 17.12 11.27 -22.06
C PHE A 59 17.59 11.49 -23.49
N GLU A 60 16.69 11.47 -24.49
CA GLU A 60 17.03 11.72 -25.89
C GLU A 60 17.47 13.17 -26.09
N SER A 61 16.75 14.12 -25.47
CA SER A 61 17.13 15.52 -25.49
C SER A 61 18.48 15.76 -24.78
N LEU A 62 18.72 15.14 -23.63
CA LEU A 62 19.99 15.25 -22.92
C LEU A 62 21.15 14.75 -23.78
N LYS A 63 20.98 13.58 -24.41
CA LYS A 63 21.98 12.98 -25.31
C LYS A 63 22.28 13.87 -26.53
N ALA A 64 21.25 14.50 -27.11
CA ALA A 64 21.42 15.44 -28.22
C ALA A 64 22.19 16.72 -27.84
N ASN A 65 22.33 17.02 -26.54
CA ASN A 65 23.10 18.14 -26.00
C ASN A 65 24.42 17.67 -25.34
N ASP A 66 24.98 16.56 -25.78
CA ASP A 66 26.25 15.98 -25.30
C ASP A 66 26.23 15.48 -23.84
N PHE A 67 25.05 15.23 -23.26
CA PHE A 67 24.87 14.62 -21.93
C PHE A 67 24.30 13.20 -22.04
N ASP A 68 25.13 12.21 -22.39
CA ASP A 68 24.73 10.78 -22.40
C ASP A 68 24.88 10.15 -21.00
N ILE A 69 23.87 10.34 -20.15
CA ILE A 69 23.85 9.88 -18.74
C ILE A 69 22.82 8.79 -18.45
N GLU A 70 22.02 8.39 -19.43
CA GLU A 70 20.93 7.42 -19.24
C GLU A 70 21.45 6.09 -18.67
N ASP A 71 22.55 5.59 -19.24
CA ASP A 71 23.17 4.32 -18.83
C ASP A 71 23.57 4.30 -17.35
N LEU A 72 23.96 5.46 -16.78
CA LEU A 72 24.28 5.57 -15.35
C LEU A 72 23.06 5.26 -14.48
N PHE A 73 21.88 5.76 -14.86
CA PHE A 73 20.63 5.54 -14.12
C PHE A 73 20.06 4.15 -14.35
N VAL A 74 20.19 3.62 -15.57
CA VAL A 74 19.78 2.24 -15.89
C VAL A 74 20.58 1.24 -15.06
N LYS A 75 21.90 1.42 -14.96
CA LYS A 75 22.78 0.57 -14.13
C LYS A 75 22.46 0.64 -12.64
N GLN A 76 21.92 1.76 -12.16
CA GLN A 76 21.44 1.92 -10.78
C GLN A 76 20.03 1.33 -10.56
N GLY A 77 19.35 0.86 -11.61
CA GLY A 77 18.00 0.32 -11.52
C GLY A 77 16.89 1.39 -11.56
N TRP A 78 17.22 2.65 -11.86
CA TRP A 78 16.27 3.77 -11.79
C TRP A 78 15.38 3.93 -13.01
N LYS A 79 15.58 3.11 -14.04
CA LYS A 79 14.82 3.20 -15.30
C LYS A 79 13.30 3.21 -15.05
N ARG A 80 12.82 2.33 -14.17
CA ARG A 80 11.40 2.21 -13.84
C ARG A 80 10.83 3.47 -13.19
N TYR A 81 11.63 4.14 -12.38
CA TYR A 81 11.24 5.40 -11.75
C TYR A 81 11.00 6.50 -12.79
N PHE A 82 11.92 6.67 -13.74
CA PHE A 82 11.77 7.67 -14.81
C PHE A 82 10.63 7.36 -15.77
N GLU A 83 10.40 6.08 -16.09
CA GLU A 83 9.20 5.66 -16.85
C GLU A 83 7.90 6.07 -16.12
N MET A 84 7.85 5.90 -14.80
CA MET A 84 6.70 6.30 -13.98
C MET A 84 6.54 7.83 -13.93
N LEU A 85 7.63 8.58 -13.77
CA LEU A 85 7.62 10.05 -13.77
C LEU A 85 7.09 10.62 -15.08
N ASN A 86 7.44 9.99 -16.21
CA ASN A 86 7.00 10.39 -17.54
C ASN A 86 5.56 9.94 -17.86
N GLY A 87 4.93 9.18 -16.95
CA GLY A 87 3.56 8.71 -17.10
C GLY A 87 2.49 9.79 -16.88
N PRO A 88 1.21 9.49 -17.20
CA PRO A 88 0.11 10.41 -16.97
C PRO A 88 -0.14 10.61 -15.47
N ILE A 89 -0.41 11.86 -15.08
CA ILE A 89 -0.79 12.20 -13.70
C ILE A 89 -2.30 12.42 -13.64
N TYR A 90 -3.00 11.54 -12.92
CA TYR A 90 -4.43 11.65 -12.69
C TYR A 90 -4.73 12.60 -11.54
N SER A 91 -4.61 13.91 -11.79
CA SER A 91 -4.70 14.97 -10.78
C SER A 91 -5.90 14.87 -9.84
N LYS A 92 -7.09 14.60 -10.37
CA LYS A 92 -8.32 14.45 -9.56
C LYS A 92 -8.23 13.25 -8.63
N LEU A 93 -7.77 12.11 -9.15
CA LEU A 93 -7.62 10.87 -8.40
C LEU A 93 -6.60 11.04 -7.27
N VAL A 94 -5.47 11.69 -7.54
CA VAL A 94 -4.43 11.96 -6.54
C VAL A 94 -4.97 12.85 -5.43
N LYS A 95 -5.70 13.91 -5.77
CA LYS A 95 -6.35 14.78 -4.77
C LYS A 95 -7.38 14.01 -3.94
N ASP A 96 -8.27 13.26 -4.59
CA ASP A 96 -9.30 12.46 -3.92
C ASP A 96 -8.68 11.41 -3.00
N PHE A 97 -7.56 10.82 -3.40
CA PHE A 97 -6.79 9.85 -2.62
C PHE A 97 -6.25 10.50 -1.35
N TRP A 98 -5.55 11.63 -1.48
CA TRP A 98 -4.92 12.31 -0.34
C TRP A 98 -5.93 12.94 0.62
N MET A 99 -7.10 13.39 0.12
CA MET A 99 -8.19 13.88 0.97
C MET A 99 -8.70 12.83 1.96
N LYS A 100 -8.60 11.55 1.61
CA LYS A 100 -9.11 10.41 2.38
C LYS A 100 -8.01 9.48 2.89
N ALA A 101 -6.75 9.80 2.60
CA ALA A 101 -5.63 8.98 3.00
C ALA A 101 -5.38 9.11 4.50
N GLN A 102 -5.09 7.98 5.13
CA GLN A 102 -4.61 7.91 6.51
C GLN A 102 -3.50 6.87 6.61
N VAL A 103 -2.53 7.15 7.48
CA VAL A 103 -1.48 6.18 7.79
C VAL A 103 -1.99 5.28 8.90
N TYR A 104 -2.10 3.99 8.60
CA TYR A 104 -2.49 2.97 9.56
C TYR A 104 -1.23 2.35 10.16
N VAL A 105 -0.98 2.66 11.43
CA VAL A 105 0.16 2.17 12.21
C VAL A 105 -0.30 1.20 13.30
N GLU A 106 0.64 0.59 14.01
CA GLU A 106 0.35 -0.35 15.09
C GLU A 106 -0.53 0.28 16.19
N LEU A 107 -0.25 1.54 16.55
CA LEU A 107 -1.08 2.28 17.51
C LEU A 107 -2.53 2.42 17.04
N SER A 108 -2.76 2.66 15.74
CA SER A 108 -4.10 2.70 15.17
C SER A 108 -4.81 1.36 15.28
N ALA A 109 -4.10 0.26 15.04
CA ALA A 109 -4.64 -1.10 15.18
C ALA A 109 -5.03 -1.43 16.63
N ARG A 110 -4.20 -1.02 17.59
CA ARG A 110 -4.49 -1.20 19.03
C ARG A 110 -5.68 -0.34 19.48
N LEU A 111 -5.77 0.91 19.03
CA LEU A 111 -6.90 1.79 19.35
C LEU A 111 -8.22 1.26 18.80
N GLU A 112 -8.23 0.78 17.56
CA GLU A 112 -9.38 0.11 16.94
C GLU A 112 -9.86 -1.06 17.80
N GLU A 113 -8.93 -1.91 18.26
CA GLU A 113 -9.25 -3.03 19.13
C GLU A 113 -9.85 -2.60 20.47
N VAL A 114 -9.30 -1.54 21.10
CA VAL A 114 -9.83 -0.98 22.36
C VAL A 114 -11.24 -0.41 22.16
N LEU A 115 -11.51 0.25 21.03
CA LEU A 115 -12.82 0.80 20.72
C LEU A 115 -13.86 -0.30 20.51
N VAL A 116 -13.50 -1.38 19.81
CA VAL A 116 -14.38 -2.53 19.57
C VAL A 116 -14.67 -3.30 20.86
N ARG A 117 -13.66 -3.45 21.74
CA ARG A 117 -13.83 -4.07 23.07
C ARG A 117 -14.74 -3.32 24.04
N LYS A 118 -15.19 -2.11 23.70
CA LYS A 118 -16.26 -1.43 24.46
C LYS A 118 -17.58 -2.19 24.37
N ASP A 119 -17.77 -3.01 23.33
CA ASP A 119 -18.87 -3.95 23.24
C ASP A 119 -18.67 -5.13 24.22
N PRO A 120 -19.57 -5.32 25.19
CA PRO A 120 -19.47 -6.43 26.15
C PRO A 120 -19.41 -7.82 25.51
N SER A 121 -20.00 -8.01 24.32
CA SER A 121 -20.06 -9.29 23.61
C SER A 121 -18.73 -9.70 22.95
N LEU A 122 -17.80 -8.75 22.82
CA LEU A 122 -16.49 -8.93 22.18
C LEU A 122 -15.35 -8.97 23.21
N LYS A 123 -15.65 -8.86 24.50
CA LYS A 123 -14.65 -8.83 25.57
C LYS A 123 -13.92 -10.17 25.66
N GLY A 124 -12.59 -10.13 25.61
CA GLY A 124 -11.72 -11.31 25.71
C GLY A 124 -11.54 -12.09 24.41
N LYS A 125 -12.20 -11.69 23.31
CA LYS A 125 -11.99 -12.26 21.98
C LYS A 125 -10.67 -11.76 21.37
N SER A 126 -10.07 -12.61 20.53
CA SER A 126 -8.96 -12.26 19.66
C SER A 126 -9.39 -11.28 18.57
N ARG A 127 -8.41 -10.65 17.91
CA ARG A 127 -8.63 -9.65 16.86
C ARG A 127 -9.44 -10.22 15.69
N GLU A 128 -9.11 -11.45 15.30
CA GLU A 128 -9.76 -12.19 14.23
C GLU A 128 -11.20 -12.55 14.59
N GLU A 129 -11.45 -12.97 15.84
CA GLU A 129 -12.80 -13.25 16.36
C GLU A 129 -13.67 -11.98 16.48
N MET A 130 -13.04 -10.81 16.60
CA MET A 130 -13.71 -9.51 16.51
C MET A 130 -13.95 -9.06 15.07
N GLY A 131 -13.52 -9.84 14.06
CA GLY A 131 -13.65 -9.50 12.64
C GLY A 131 -12.66 -8.43 12.17
N LEU A 132 -11.62 -8.14 12.96
CA LEU A 132 -10.62 -7.14 12.64
C LEU A 132 -9.48 -7.76 11.82
N SER A 133 -9.01 -7.01 10.81
CA SER A 133 -7.89 -7.45 9.96
C SER A 133 -6.56 -7.51 10.72
N ALA A 134 -5.76 -8.55 10.54
CA ALA A 134 -4.43 -8.66 11.13
C ALA A 134 -3.55 -7.45 10.78
N PHE A 135 -2.75 -6.99 11.76
CA PHE A 135 -1.79 -5.92 11.53
C PHE A 135 -0.48 -6.49 10.99
N ASN A 136 -0.22 -6.30 9.70
CA ASN A 136 0.97 -6.83 9.00
C ASN A 136 2.04 -5.75 8.74
N GLY A 137 1.93 -4.59 9.40
CA GLY A 137 2.83 -3.46 9.22
C GLY A 137 2.12 -2.17 8.84
N THR A 138 2.89 -1.10 8.78
CA THR A 138 2.39 0.23 8.45
C THR A 138 1.95 0.29 6.98
N VAL A 139 0.74 0.78 6.76
CA VAL A 139 0.16 0.94 5.42
C VAL A 139 -0.54 2.27 5.28
N ILE A 140 -0.66 2.77 4.06
CA ILE A 140 -1.51 3.90 3.72
C ILE A 140 -2.87 3.33 3.31
N LYS A 141 -3.93 3.73 4.00
CA LYS A 141 -5.30 3.40 3.64
C LYS A 141 -5.99 4.63 3.06
N SER A 142 -6.78 4.45 2.01
CA SER A 142 -7.65 5.50 1.46
C SER A 142 -8.91 4.86 0.87
N VAL A 143 -9.95 5.65 0.63
CA VAL A 143 -11.18 5.17 -0.01
C VAL A 143 -11.44 5.96 -1.28
N LEU A 144 -11.25 5.34 -2.45
CA LEU A 144 -11.46 5.97 -3.75
C LEU A 144 -12.75 5.45 -4.37
N ALA A 145 -13.73 6.34 -4.59
CA ALA A 145 -15.03 5.98 -5.16
C ALA A 145 -15.73 4.79 -4.43
N GLY A 146 -15.55 4.70 -3.11
CA GLY A 146 -16.10 3.62 -2.28
C GLY A 146 -15.26 2.34 -2.25
N ILE A 147 -14.14 2.30 -2.98
CA ILE A 147 -13.19 1.19 -3.00
C ILE A 147 -12.08 1.47 -1.98
N GLU A 148 -11.86 0.52 -1.08
CA GLU A 148 -10.75 0.59 -0.13
C GLU A 148 -9.43 0.32 -0.86
N ILE A 149 -8.50 1.25 -0.69
CA ILE A 149 -7.14 1.21 -1.22
C ILE A 149 -6.17 1.02 -0.05
N THR A 150 -5.31 0.02 -0.14
CA THR A 150 -4.24 -0.24 0.84
C THR A 150 -2.89 -0.30 0.14
N ILE A 151 -1.98 0.61 0.51
CA ILE A 151 -0.63 0.69 -0.03
C ILE A 151 0.37 0.36 1.08
N SER A 152 1.13 -0.70 0.90
CA SER A 152 2.22 -1.12 1.79
C SER A 152 3.58 -0.71 1.21
N ARG A 153 4.64 -0.81 2.03
CA ARG A 153 6.03 -0.66 1.57
C ARG A 153 6.35 -1.60 0.41
N ALA A 154 5.92 -2.87 0.52
CA ALA A 154 6.10 -3.86 -0.52
C ALA A 154 5.43 -3.47 -1.86
N HIS A 155 4.26 -2.81 -1.83
CA HIS A 155 3.63 -2.29 -3.06
C HIS A 155 4.52 -1.26 -3.75
N LEU A 156 5.14 -0.36 -2.97
CA LEU A 156 6.06 0.67 -3.50
C LEU A 156 7.37 0.06 -4.01
N ALA A 157 7.97 -0.85 -3.24
CA ALA A 157 9.19 -1.55 -3.64
C ALA A 157 8.99 -2.29 -4.97
N LYS A 158 7.88 -3.01 -5.09
CA LYS A 158 7.53 -3.73 -6.32
C LYS A 158 7.24 -2.79 -7.49
N LEU A 159 6.57 -1.66 -7.26
CA LEU A 159 6.30 -0.63 -8.28
C LEU A 159 7.59 -0.06 -8.86
N LEU A 160 8.58 0.19 -8.01
CA LEU A 160 9.90 0.71 -8.35
C LEU A 160 10.87 -0.37 -8.85
N ASN A 161 10.47 -1.64 -8.80
CA ASN A 161 11.33 -2.80 -9.10
C ASN A 161 12.62 -2.83 -8.25
N VAL A 162 12.48 -2.55 -6.95
CA VAL A 162 13.55 -2.65 -5.96
C VAL A 162 13.20 -3.71 -4.91
N GLU A 163 14.21 -4.21 -4.20
CA GLU A 163 13.99 -5.11 -3.08
C GLU A 163 13.25 -4.41 -1.93
N ASP A 164 12.32 -5.11 -1.28
CA ASP A 164 11.64 -4.60 -0.08
C ASP A 164 12.53 -4.77 1.18
N SER A 165 13.71 -4.17 1.13
CA SER A 165 14.76 -4.26 2.15
C SER A 165 15.32 -2.86 2.47
N GLY A 166 16.17 -2.78 3.50
CA GLY A 166 16.81 -1.53 3.94
C GLY A 166 16.48 -1.14 5.37
N LEU A 167 17.22 -0.15 5.86
CA LEU A 167 17.09 0.42 7.20
C LEU A 167 16.29 1.73 7.16
N ASN A 168 15.63 2.08 8.25
CA ASN A 168 14.90 3.35 8.31
C ASN A 168 15.90 4.50 8.40
N ILE A 169 15.73 5.53 7.57
CA ILE A 169 16.61 6.71 7.59
C ILE A 169 16.66 7.40 8.96
N SER A 170 15.58 7.32 9.75
CA SER A 170 15.55 7.85 11.11
C SER A 170 16.39 7.07 12.12
N GLU A 171 16.83 5.86 11.78
CA GLU A 171 17.72 5.04 12.61
C GLU A 171 19.20 5.42 12.42
N PHE A 172 19.53 6.11 11.33
CA PHE A 172 20.86 6.68 11.13
C PHE A 172 20.95 7.99 11.93
N LYS A 173 21.79 8.00 12.97
CA LYS A 173 22.15 9.23 13.66
C LYS A 173 22.94 10.12 12.70
N HIS A 174 22.84 11.43 12.86
CA HIS A 174 23.60 12.44 12.10
C HIS A 174 25.15 12.35 12.24
N GLU A 175 25.64 11.40 13.01
CA GLU A 175 27.07 11.16 13.25
C GLU A 175 27.52 10.08 12.28
N ASP A 176 28.06 10.48 11.13
CA ASP A 176 29.09 9.77 10.33
C ASP A 176 29.16 10.29 8.87
N TYR A 177 29.07 11.61 8.68
CA TYR A 177 29.54 12.26 7.45
C TYR A 177 30.60 13.29 7.82
N TYR A 178 31.85 12.82 7.89
CA TYR A 178 33.07 13.64 7.82
C TYR A 178 33.65 13.56 6.41
#